data_AF-A0AAW3KI19-F1
#
_entry.id   AF-A0AAW3KI19-F1
#
_cell.length_a   1.000
_cell.length_b   1.000
_cell.length_c   1.000
_cell.angle_alpha   90.00
_cell.angle_beta   90.00
_cell.angle_gamma   90.00
#
_symmetry.space_group_name_H-M   'P 1'
#
loop_
_entity.id
_entity.type
_entity.pdbx_description
1 polymer ?
#
loop_
_entity_poly.entity_id
_entity_poly.type
_entity_poly.pdbx_seq_one_letter_code
_entity_poly.pdbx_strand_id
1 'polypeptide(L)'
;MFVDTSDDDSMNGHVTRQGAVRCQDSATDHQRLRGDRRGLLGRRLFTRKRRQRMPISFAFDGDDVMWTQQFVSPAVYLDTFAIRAISESDELSMRFAQGIRGRNGTWLLAALSMGEFARFADPRHVDRAEWLLAQVVPYIYLCLSEPVAARAATGETTTAARPLPPADHRNMDFFSRRWAQAQSFQETFRGMFQIVHENRDKMVETLDEVASTLVASLGIYRQREPYRRKAKAARLDDGRTRQQIISGELLRELILDTNAPITNNEALDLMHAVDAVDCCDLVLLDKAWERRAKALHKRIAETNTDMPIAQCFSMRNGGIEEFLAALERWPVSSPLPTHLA
;
A
#
# COMPACT_ATOMS: atom_id res chain seq x y z
N MET A 1 -9.26 1.61 9.60
CA MET A 1 -10.70 1.91 9.83
C MET A 1 -11.23 0.78 10.71
N PHE A 2 -11.13 0.94 12.03
CA PHE A 2 -11.76 0.06 13.03
C PHE A 2 -12.37 0.99 14.07
N VAL A 3 -13.65 0.79 14.34
CA VAL A 3 -14.46 1.63 15.22
C VAL A 3 -14.08 1.30 16.66
N ASP A 4 -13.89 2.37 17.42
CA ASP A 4 -13.72 2.40 18.87
C ASP A 4 -14.99 1.86 19.53
N THR A 5 -14.88 0.80 20.34
CA THR A 5 -15.98 0.36 21.22
C THR A 5 -15.61 0.73 22.65
N SER A 6 -15.86 1.99 23.01
CA SER A 6 -15.94 2.43 24.40
C SER A 6 -17.40 2.48 24.83
N ASP A 7 -17.73 1.61 25.79
CA ASP A 7 -18.69 1.79 26.90
C ASP A 7 -19.64 0.60 27.06
N ASP A 8 -19.34 -0.30 28.01
CA ASP A 8 -20.06 -0.30 29.30
C ASP A 8 -19.34 -1.14 30.36
N ASP A 9 -19.25 -0.57 31.56
CA ASP A 9 -18.63 -1.10 32.78
C ASP A 9 -19.50 -2.21 33.40
N SER A 10 -18.90 -3.37 33.71
CA SER A 10 -18.97 -4.04 35.02
C SER A 10 -18.56 -5.52 34.96
N MET A 11 -17.40 -5.84 35.55
CA MET A 11 -17.22 -6.90 36.56
C MET A 11 -15.73 -7.22 36.74
N ASN A 12 -15.28 -7.14 37.98
CA ASN A 12 -13.94 -7.44 38.47
C ASN A 12 -13.44 -8.85 38.07
N GLY A 13 -12.18 -8.93 37.62
CA GLY A 13 -11.43 -10.19 37.59
C GLY A 13 -10.10 -10.11 36.84
N HIS A 14 -8.99 -10.00 37.59
CA HIS A 14 -7.59 -10.17 37.17
C HIS A 14 -7.04 -9.29 36.03
N VAL A 15 -6.34 -8.22 36.43
CA VAL A 15 -5.42 -7.46 35.56
C VAL A 15 -4.17 -8.30 35.27
N THR A 16 -4.14 -8.97 34.12
CA THR A 16 -2.90 -9.34 33.45
C THR A 16 -2.40 -8.11 32.69
N ARG A 17 -1.17 -7.67 33.00
CA ARG A 17 -0.49 -6.56 32.31
C ARG A 17 -0.48 -6.84 30.80
N GLN A 18 -1.21 -6.06 30.02
CA GLN A 18 -1.06 -6.02 28.56
C GLN A 18 0.26 -5.33 28.24
N GLY A 19 1.18 -6.05 27.58
CA GLY A 19 2.42 -5.49 27.05
C GLY A 19 2.13 -4.38 26.02
N ALA A 20 3.00 -3.39 25.97
CA ALA A 20 2.93 -2.26 25.06
C ALA A 20 3.44 -2.66 23.66
N VAL A 21 2.66 -2.46 22.61
CA VAL A 21 3.12 -2.76 21.24
C VAL A 21 4.01 -1.65 20.70
N ARG A 22 5.19 -2.00 20.17
CA ARG A 22 6.09 -1.07 19.47
C ARG A 22 6.20 -1.43 17.99
N CYS A 23 5.71 -0.56 17.13
CA CYS A 23 5.84 -0.68 15.68
C CYS A 23 7.05 0.14 15.20
N GLN A 24 7.99 -0.49 14.50
CA GLN A 24 9.10 0.22 13.83
C GLN A 24 8.98 0.10 12.31
N ASP A 25 8.97 1.25 11.64
CA ASP A 25 9.22 1.34 10.21
C ASP A 25 10.72 1.58 10.00
N SER A 26 11.37 0.74 9.20
CA SER A 26 12.81 0.84 8.96
C SER A 26 13.09 1.16 7.50
N ALA A 27 12.91 2.44 7.16
CA ALA A 27 13.61 3.08 6.06
C ALA A 27 15.11 3.12 6.40
N THR A 28 15.92 2.43 5.61
CA THR A 28 17.38 2.25 5.75
C THR A 28 18.15 3.28 6.60
N ASP A 29 18.85 2.74 7.59
CA ASP A 29 20.02 3.26 8.31
C ASP A 29 21.14 3.63 7.31
N HIS A 30 20.98 4.74 6.58
CA HIS A 30 21.96 5.29 5.66
C HIS A 30 21.83 6.81 5.55
N GLN A 31 21.85 7.52 6.69
CA GLN A 31 22.18 8.95 6.74
C GLN A 31 22.39 9.38 8.19
N ARG A 32 23.57 9.09 8.78
CA ARG A 32 24.19 9.85 9.89
C ARG A 32 25.48 9.17 10.35
N LEU A 33 26.57 9.32 9.60
CA LEU A 33 27.91 9.24 10.17
C LEU A 33 28.80 10.32 9.54
N ARG A 34 28.65 11.54 10.04
CA ARG A 34 29.74 12.51 10.08
C ARG A 34 30.02 12.85 11.54
N GLY A 35 31.22 12.47 11.97
CA GLY A 35 31.95 13.07 13.09
C GLY A 35 31.54 12.62 14.48
N ASP A 36 32.22 11.60 15.02
CA ASP A 36 33.16 11.90 16.10
C ASP A 36 34.22 10.82 16.26
N ARG A 37 35.48 11.24 16.40
CA ARG A 37 36.63 10.37 16.70
C ARG A 37 36.92 10.50 18.18
N ARG A 38 36.78 9.41 18.95
CA ARG A 38 37.68 8.96 20.03
C ARG A 38 37.02 7.81 20.81
N GLY A 39 37.78 6.74 21.05
CA GLY A 39 37.40 5.68 22.00
C GLY A 39 37.69 4.27 21.50
N LEU A 40 38.97 3.90 21.49
CA LEU A 40 39.39 2.49 21.43
C LEU A 40 38.93 1.77 22.70
N LEU A 41 38.17 0.66 22.56
CA LEU A 41 38.33 -0.56 23.36
C LEU A 41 37.39 -1.67 22.87
N GLY A 42 38.03 -2.77 22.43
CA GLY A 42 37.54 -4.16 22.34
C GLY A 42 36.05 -4.42 22.08
N ARG A 43 35.70 -4.71 20.81
CA ARG A 43 34.50 -5.50 20.50
C ARG A 43 34.86 -6.67 19.61
N ARG A 44 34.58 -7.88 20.11
CA ARG A 44 34.59 -9.14 19.36
C ARG A 44 33.74 -8.94 18.09
N LEU A 45 34.38 -9.10 16.93
CA LEU A 45 33.73 -9.14 15.63
C LEU A 45 32.88 -10.41 15.54
N PHE A 46 31.63 -10.34 16.00
CA PHE A 46 30.60 -11.22 15.49
C PHE A 46 30.29 -10.76 14.07
N THR A 47 30.83 -11.44 13.07
CA THR A 47 30.37 -11.33 11.69
C THR A 47 28.92 -11.80 11.63
N ARG A 48 28.01 -10.85 11.83
CA ARG A 48 26.57 -11.05 11.63
C ARG A 48 26.39 -11.27 10.13
N LYS A 49 26.30 -12.53 9.69
CA LYS A 49 25.75 -12.87 8.37
C LYS A 49 24.47 -12.03 8.25
N ARG A 50 24.44 -11.06 7.34
CA ARG A 50 23.23 -10.28 7.05
C ARG A 50 22.21 -11.27 6.52
N ARG A 51 21.35 -11.78 7.43
CA ARG A 51 20.13 -12.47 7.02
C ARG A 51 19.37 -11.47 6.16
N GLN A 52 19.02 -11.89 4.94
CA GLN A 52 18.05 -11.19 4.11
C GLN A 52 16.85 -10.85 5.02
N ARG A 53 16.57 -9.56 5.23
CA ARG A 53 15.43 -9.15 6.04
C ARG A 53 14.17 -9.41 5.21
N MET A 54 13.25 -10.16 5.78
CA MET A 54 11.92 -10.38 5.19
C MET A 54 11.13 -9.07 5.26
N PRO A 55 10.18 -8.81 4.34
CA PRO A 55 9.39 -7.59 4.36
C PRO A 55 8.65 -7.37 5.67
N ILE A 56 8.13 -8.42 6.31
CA ILE A 56 7.65 -8.35 7.71
C ILE A 56 8.46 -9.28 8.61
N SER A 57 8.72 -8.83 9.83
CA SER A 57 9.16 -9.70 10.91
C SER A 57 8.63 -9.27 12.27
N PHE A 58 8.44 -10.27 13.13
CA PHE A 58 8.06 -10.09 14.53
C PHE A 58 9.21 -10.52 15.44
N ALA A 59 9.39 -9.81 16.54
CA ALA A 59 10.30 -10.20 17.60
C ALA A 59 9.71 -9.86 18.96
N PHE A 60 10.00 -10.66 19.98
CA PHE A 60 9.69 -10.30 21.36
C PHE A 60 10.73 -9.30 21.90
N ASP A 61 10.26 -8.24 22.54
CA ASP A 61 11.05 -7.29 23.32
C ASP A 61 10.51 -7.28 24.76
N GLY A 62 11.00 -8.21 25.59
CA GLY A 62 10.39 -8.51 26.88
C GLY A 62 9.02 -9.16 26.70
N ASP A 63 7.99 -8.56 27.30
CA ASP A 63 6.59 -8.99 27.18
C ASP A 63 5.89 -8.42 25.93
N ASP A 64 6.59 -7.57 25.18
CA ASP A 64 6.04 -6.85 24.03
C ASP A 64 6.35 -7.60 22.73
N VAL A 65 5.45 -7.51 21.76
CA VAL A 65 5.72 -7.93 20.37
C VAL A 65 6.07 -6.70 19.55
N MET A 66 7.28 -6.69 19.00
CA MET A 66 7.75 -5.70 18.05
C MET A 66 7.47 -6.18 16.62
N TRP A 67 6.57 -5.49 15.93
CA TRP A 67 6.40 -5.62 14.48
C TRP A 67 7.40 -4.71 13.76
N THR A 68 8.05 -5.27 12.75
CA THR A 68 8.81 -4.50 11.75
C THR A 68 8.28 -4.80 10.35
N GLN A 69 8.08 -3.76 9.54
CA GLN A 69 7.86 -3.91 8.10
C GLN A 69 8.90 -3.11 7.30
N GLN A 70 9.16 -3.56 6.08
CA GLN A 70 10.05 -2.95 5.10
C GLN A 70 9.34 -2.92 3.75
N PHE A 71 9.39 -1.79 3.08
CA PHE A 71 8.86 -1.64 1.74
C PHE A 71 9.98 -1.84 0.72
N VAL A 72 10.02 -3.02 0.08
CA VAL A 72 11.14 -3.48 -0.75
C VAL A 72 10.70 -3.74 -2.18
N SER A 73 11.48 -3.27 -3.15
CA SER A 73 11.28 -3.53 -4.57
C SER A 73 11.55 -4.99 -4.96
N PRO A 74 10.76 -5.62 -5.85
CA PRO A 74 9.58 -5.02 -6.50
C PRO A 74 8.43 -4.85 -5.51
N ALA A 75 7.97 -3.60 -5.38
CA ALA A 75 6.78 -3.27 -4.63
C ALA A 75 5.59 -3.34 -5.59
N VAL A 76 4.58 -4.13 -5.24
CA VAL A 76 3.42 -4.34 -6.10
C VAL A 76 2.13 -3.95 -5.42
N TYR A 77 1.18 -3.44 -6.18
CA TYR A 77 -0.18 -3.21 -5.73
C TYR A 77 -1.18 -3.95 -6.62
N LEU A 78 -2.17 -4.55 -5.98
CA LEU A 78 -3.31 -5.19 -6.62
C LEU A 78 -4.58 -4.47 -6.18
N ASP A 79 -5.30 -3.93 -7.14
CA ASP A 79 -6.66 -3.44 -6.92
C ASP A 79 -7.61 -4.60 -6.53
N THR A 80 -8.75 -4.31 -5.93
CA THR A 80 -9.69 -5.30 -5.40
C THR A 80 -10.13 -6.31 -6.45
N PHE A 81 -10.38 -5.89 -7.70
CA PHE A 81 -10.69 -6.82 -8.78
C PHE A 81 -9.51 -7.75 -9.11
N ALA A 82 -8.28 -7.25 -9.02
CA ALA A 82 -7.06 -7.98 -9.35
C ALA A 82 -6.75 -9.03 -8.29
N ILE A 83 -6.93 -8.70 -7.01
CA ILE A 83 -6.87 -9.66 -5.91
C ILE A 83 -7.85 -10.79 -6.18
N ARG A 84 -9.12 -10.46 -6.50
CA ARG A 84 -10.14 -11.46 -6.82
C ARG A 84 -9.71 -12.34 -8.00
N ALA A 85 -9.37 -11.75 -9.13
CA ALA A 85 -9.01 -12.48 -10.36
C ALA A 85 -7.81 -13.41 -10.19
N ILE A 86 -6.76 -12.96 -9.47
CA ILE A 86 -5.59 -13.80 -9.17
C ILE A 86 -5.96 -14.91 -8.19
N SER A 87 -6.71 -14.59 -7.14
CA SER A 87 -7.08 -15.53 -6.07
C SER A 87 -8.02 -16.65 -6.52
N GLU A 88 -8.82 -16.42 -7.56
CA GLU A 88 -9.74 -17.41 -8.13
C GLU A 88 -9.05 -18.49 -8.97
N SER A 89 -7.79 -18.27 -9.36
CA SER A 89 -6.99 -19.22 -10.13
C SER A 89 -5.79 -19.70 -9.30
N ASP A 90 -5.72 -21.01 -9.07
CA ASP A 90 -4.61 -21.63 -8.34
C ASP A 90 -3.27 -21.39 -9.06
N GLU A 91 -3.27 -21.37 -10.39
CA GLU A 91 -2.10 -21.07 -11.22
C GLU A 91 -1.63 -19.63 -11.04
N LEU A 92 -2.54 -18.65 -11.17
CA LEU A 92 -2.19 -17.23 -11.05
C LEU A 92 -1.75 -16.89 -9.63
N SER A 93 -2.43 -17.44 -8.63
CA SER A 93 -2.05 -17.28 -7.22
C SER A 93 -0.66 -17.84 -6.93
N MET A 94 -0.37 -19.04 -7.43
CA MET A 94 0.95 -19.65 -7.27
C MET A 94 2.03 -18.81 -7.95
N ARG A 95 1.79 -18.33 -9.17
CA ARG A 95 2.73 -17.47 -9.89
C ARG A 95 2.98 -16.14 -9.19
N PHE A 96 1.92 -15.49 -8.70
CA PHE A 96 2.05 -14.26 -7.92
C PHE A 96 2.87 -14.48 -6.65
N ALA A 97 2.53 -15.50 -5.85
CA ALA A 97 3.23 -15.80 -4.61
C ALA A 97 4.71 -16.18 -4.83
N GLN A 98 4.99 -17.00 -5.85
CA GLN A 98 6.36 -17.36 -6.23
C GLN A 98 7.14 -16.17 -6.77
N GLY A 99 6.50 -15.31 -7.58
CA GLY A 99 7.10 -14.09 -8.12
C GLY A 99 7.54 -13.14 -7.01
N ILE A 100 6.65 -12.81 -6.07
CA ILE A 100 6.97 -11.93 -4.94
C ILE A 100 8.07 -12.54 -4.06
N ARG A 101 7.92 -13.81 -3.67
CA ARG A 101 8.89 -14.51 -2.81
C ARG A 101 10.26 -14.62 -3.47
N GLY A 102 10.30 -15.02 -4.73
CA GLY A 102 11.54 -15.23 -5.50
C GLY A 102 12.32 -13.94 -5.73
N ARG A 103 11.65 -12.78 -5.70
CA ARG A 103 12.28 -11.46 -5.83
C ARG A 103 12.48 -10.74 -4.50
N ASN A 104 12.08 -11.35 -3.38
CA ASN A 104 12.03 -10.71 -2.06
C ASN A 104 11.32 -9.34 -2.12
N GLY A 105 10.27 -9.27 -2.94
CA GLY A 105 9.45 -8.08 -3.15
C GLY A 105 8.40 -7.92 -2.07
N THR A 106 7.52 -6.94 -2.26
CA THR A 106 6.52 -6.57 -1.28
C THR A 106 5.16 -6.37 -1.94
N TRP A 107 4.12 -7.04 -1.45
CA TRP A 107 2.75 -6.72 -1.80
C TRP A 107 2.20 -5.65 -0.88
N LEU A 108 1.95 -4.45 -1.43
CA LEU A 108 1.28 -3.36 -0.74
C LEU A 108 -0.21 -3.68 -0.54
N LEU A 109 -0.62 -3.85 0.70
CA LEU A 109 -2.01 -4.08 1.11
C LEU A 109 -2.55 -2.80 1.75
N ALA A 110 -3.36 -2.07 1.00
CA ALA A 110 -4.04 -0.90 1.52
C ALA A 110 -5.32 -1.30 2.26
N ALA A 111 -5.57 -0.67 3.42
CA ALA A 111 -6.79 -0.90 4.20
C ALA A 111 -8.07 -0.67 3.39
N LEU A 112 -8.04 0.26 2.44
CA LEU A 112 -9.17 0.57 1.58
C LEU A 112 -9.53 -0.60 0.65
N SER A 113 -8.56 -1.17 -0.06
CA SER A 113 -8.78 -2.31 -0.97
C SER A 113 -9.27 -3.55 -0.21
N MET A 114 -8.78 -3.76 1.01
CA MET A 114 -9.31 -4.80 1.88
C MET A 114 -10.76 -4.51 2.27
N GLY A 115 -11.09 -3.27 2.63
CA GLY A 115 -12.45 -2.84 2.95
C GLY A 115 -13.43 -3.09 1.80
N GLU A 116 -13.02 -2.93 0.55
CA GLU A 116 -13.87 -3.17 -0.62
C GLU A 116 -14.33 -4.63 -0.76
N PHE A 117 -13.67 -5.59 -0.13
CA PHE A 117 -14.16 -6.97 -0.08
C PHE A 117 -15.51 -7.12 0.65
N ALA A 118 -15.90 -6.14 1.48
CA ALA A 118 -17.24 -6.09 2.08
C ALA A 118 -18.36 -6.06 1.03
N ARG A 119 -18.08 -5.54 -0.18
CA ARG A 119 -19.06 -5.46 -1.27
C ARG A 119 -19.35 -6.80 -1.92
N PHE A 120 -18.48 -7.79 -1.77
CA PHE A 120 -18.74 -9.13 -2.29
C PHE A 120 -19.74 -9.86 -1.40
N ALA A 121 -20.89 -10.21 -1.98
CA ALA A 121 -21.93 -10.98 -1.28
C ALA A 121 -21.56 -12.46 -1.13
N ASP A 122 -20.80 -13.01 -2.07
CA ASP A 122 -20.35 -14.40 -2.02
C ASP A 122 -19.08 -14.53 -1.16
N PRO A 123 -19.15 -15.24 -0.01
CA PRO A 123 -18.01 -15.40 0.90
C PRO A 123 -16.84 -16.15 0.25
N ARG A 124 -17.06 -16.91 -0.84
CA ARG A 124 -15.98 -17.61 -1.54
C ARG A 124 -14.91 -16.67 -2.09
N HIS A 125 -15.26 -15.42 -2.42
CA HIS A 125 -14.27 -14.42 -2.85
C HIS A 125 -13.31 -14.04 -1.71
N VAL A 126 -13.82 -14.01 -0.48
CA VAL A 126 -13.05 -13.73 0.73
C VAL A 126 -12.14 -14.92 1.04
N ASP A 127 -12.68 -16.14 1.01
CA ASP A 127 -11.90 -17.38 1.23
C ASP A 127 -10.73 -17.50 0.24
N ARG A 128 -10.94 -17.14 -1.02
CA ARG A 128 -9.89 -17.16 -2.04
C ARG A 128 -8.82 -16.08 -1.78
N ALA A 129 -9.22 -14.87 -1.41
CA ALA A 129 -8.27 -13.81 -1.05
C ALA A 129 -7.43 -14.17 0.20
N GLU A 130 -8.04 -14.81 1.21
CA GLU A 130 -7.33 -15.37 2.37
C GLU A 130 -6.30 -16.43 1.96
N TRP A 131 -6.70 -17.32 1.04
CA TRP A 131 -5.80 -18.36 0.55
C TRP A 131 -4.60 -17.79 -0.22
N LEU A 132 -4.81 -16.72 -1.00
CA LEU A 132 -3.72 -15.98 -1.63
C LEU A 132 -2.80 -15.32 -0.58
N LEU A 133 -3.37 -14.63 0.41
CA LEU A 133 -2.63 -13.97 1.48
C LEU A 133 -1.73 -14.96 2.25
N ALA A 134 -2.26 -16.13 2.60
CA ALA A 134 -1.54 -17.18 3.32
C ALA A 134 -0.29 -17.68 2.57
N GLN A 135 -0.27 -17.57 1.23
CA GLN A 135 0.89 -17.93 0.41
C GLN A 135 1.92 -16.82 0.28
N VAL A 136 1.49 -15.55 0.41
CA VAL A 136 2.34 -14.38 0.20
C VAL A 136 3.00 -13.91 1.49
N VAL A 137 2.41 -14.12 2.67
CA VAL A 137 3.08 -13.79 3.93
C VAL A 137 4.44 -14.50 4.05
N PRO A 138 5.51 -13.82 4.52
CA PRO A 138 5.56 -12.49 5.13
C PRO A 138 5.86 -11.33 4.16
N TYR A 139 5.64 -11.51 2.86
CA TYR A 139 6.00 -10.55 1.81
C TYR A 139 4.92 -9.50 1.52
N ILE A 140 4.33 -8.94 2.58
CA ILE A 140 3.29 -7.90 2.49
C ILE A 140 3.75 -6.62 3.19
N TYR A 141 3.08 -5.51 2.92
CA TYR A 141 3.22 -4.25 3.66
C TYR A 141 1.84 -3.66 3.91
N LEU A 142 1.51 -3.41 5.17
CA LEU A 142 0.22 -2.84 5.54
C LEU A 142 0.27 -1.32 5.43
N CYS A 143 -0.58 -0.78 4.56
CA CYS A 143 -0.60 0.64 4.19
C CYS A 143 -1.90 1.32 4.61
N LEU A 144 -1.76 2.52 5.15
CA LEU A 144 -2.88 3.42 5.40
C LEU A 144 -3.10 4.33 4.18
N SER A 145 -4.25 4.20 3.52
CA SER A 145 -4.63 5.17 2.50
C SER A 145 -4.97 6.50 3.17
N GLU A 146 -4.20 7.55 2.88
CA GLU A 146 -4.39 8.88 3.46
C GLU A 146 -4.93 9.86 2.42
N PRO A 147 -5.77 10.82 2.82
CA PRO A 147 -6.13 11.92 1.93
C PRO A 147 -4.89 12.72 1.51
N VAL A 148 -4.85 13.13 0.24
CA VAL A 148 -3.76 13.95 -0.35
C VAL A 148 -3.40 15.18 0.50
N ALA A 149 -4.39 15.77 1.18
CA ALA A 149 -4.20 16.93 2.05
C ALA A 149 -3.28 16.66 3.25
N ALA A 150 -3.33 15.45 3.83
CA ALA A 150 -2.50 15.08 4.98
C ALA A 150 -1.02 14.99 4.59
N ARG A 151 -0.74 14.46 3.40
CA ARG A 151 0.64 14.30 2.90
C ARG A 151 1.21 15.57 2.27
N ALA A 152 0.37 16.43 1.69
CA ALA A 152 0.80 17.74 1.20
C ALA A 152 1.38 18.64 2.31
N ALA A 153 1.06 18.37 3.58
CA ALA A 153 1.59 19.10 4.72
C ALA A 153 3.11 18.93 4.93
N THR A 154 3.74 17.91 4.33
CA THR A 154 5.20 17.74 4.40
C THR A 154 5.96 18.82 3.62
N GLY A 155 5.30 19.49 2.68
CA GLY A 155 5.88 20.55 1.86
C GLY A 155 6.94 20.07 0.86
N GLU A 156 7.14 18.76 0.72
CA GLU A 156 8.14 18.20 -0.20
C GLU A 156 7.67 18.30 -1.66
N THR A 157 8.43 19.03 -2.46
CA THR A 157 8.11 19.31 -3.88
C THR A 157 9.01 18.57 -4.86
N THR A 158 9.99 17.79 -4.38
CA THR A 158 10.78 16.94 -5.28
C THR A 158 9.91 15.83 -5.87
N THR A 159 10.03 15.62 -7.17
CA THR A 159 9.29 14.59 -7.90
C THR A 159 10.13 13.34 -8.17
N ALA A 160 11.45 13.41 -8.01
CA ALA A 160 12.38 12.35 -8.40
C ALA A 160 12.37 11.14 -7.46
N ALA A 161 12.20 11.37 -6.15
CA ALA A 161 12.15 10.29 -5.16
C ALA A 161 10.72 9.79 -4.98
N ARG A 162 10.54 8.46 -4.98
CA ARG A 162 9.27 7.86 -4.55
C ARG A 162 9.16 7.91 -3.03
N PRO A 163 8.01 8.30 -2.48
CA PRO A 163 7.80 8.26 -1.04
C PRO A 163 7.62 6.82 -0.56
N LEU A 164 7.80 6.61 0.74
CA LEU A 164 7.35 5.40 1.40
C LEU A 164 5.84 5.50 1.68
N PRO A 165 5.08 4.41 1.46
CA PRO A 165 3.68 4.39 1.84
C PRO A 165 3.57 4.43 3.37
N PRO A 166 2.65 5.22 3.95
CA PRO A 166 2.48 5.27 5.39
C PRO A 166 1.96 3.93 5.92
N ALA A 167 2.57 3.49 7.01
CA ALA A 167 2.25 2.23 7.64
C ALA A 167 0.86 2.27 8.32
N ASP A 168 0.07 1.21 8.18
CA ASP A 168 -1.18 1.07 8.94
C ASP A 168 -0.89 0.58 10.37
N HIS A 169 -0.50 1.51 11.23
CA HIS A 169 -0.15 1.21 12.62
C HIS A 169 -1.28 0.55 13.41
N ARG A 170 -2.56 0.80 13.07
CA ARG A 170 -3.70 0.20 13.77
C ARG A 170 -3.79 -1.29 13.44
N ASN A 171 -3.70 -1.65 12.16
CA ASN A 171 -3.66 -3.05 11.77
C ASN A 171 -2.39 -3.74 12.28
N MET A 172 -1.23 -3.08 12.24
CA MET A 172 0.01 -3.63 12.79
C MET A 172 -0.13 -3.96 14.28
N ASP A 173 -0.73 -3.09 15.08
CA ASP A 173 -0.99 -3.34 16.51
C ASP A 173 -1.91 -4.55 16.71
N PHE A 174 -3.05 -4.58 16.00
CA PHE A 174 -4.00 -5.70 16.05
C PHE A 174 -3.33 -7.05 15.76
N PHE A 175 -2.56 -7.13 14.68
CA PHE A 175 -1.89 -8.37 14.28
C PHE A 175 -0.66 -8.70 15.13
N SER A 176 -0.01 -7.72 15.78
CA SER A 176 1.05 -7.98 16.77
C SER A 176 0.52 -8.73 17.99
N ARG A 177 -0.69 -8.38 18.45
CA ARG A 177 -1.36 -9.09 19.54
C ARG A 177 -1.74 -10.53 19.14
N ARG A 178 -2.17 -10.73 17.89
CA ARG A 178 -2.40 -12.09 17.34
C ARG A 178 -1.11 -12.88 17.23
N TRP A 179 -0.02 -12.26 16.79
CA TRP A 179 1.29 -12.92 16.74
C TRP A 179 1.77 -13.39 18.11
N ALA A 180 1.55 -12.61 19.17
CA ALA A 180 1.93 -12.97 20.54
C ALA A 180 1.37 -14.35 20.95
N GLN A 181 0.18 -14.68 20.45
CA GLN A 181 -0.52 -15.94 20.73
C GLN A 181 -0.16 -17.04 19.72
N ALA A 182 -0.15 -16.70 18.42
CA ALA A 182 -0.06 -17.68 17.35
C ALA A 182 1.37 -18.07 16.96
N GLN A 183 2.31 -17.12 17.00
CA GLN A 183 3.71 -17.27 16.62
C GLN A 183 3.94 -17.91 15.23
N SER A 184 2.97 -17.73 14.33
CA SER A 184 2.93 -18.24 12.96
C SER A 184 2.34 -17.17 12.06
N PHE A 185 2.94 -16.96 10.89
CA PHE A 185 2.44 -15.95 9.94
C PHE A 185 1.03 -16.32 9.47
N GLN A 186 0.82 -17.59 9.11
CA GLN A 186 -0.46 -18.07 8.60
C GLN A 186 -1.58 -17.82 9.61
N GLU A 187 -1.40 -18.22 10.87
CA GLU A 187 -2.44 -18.04 11.91
C GLU A 187 -2.60 -16.58 12.36
N THR A 188 -1.52 -15.79 12.33
CA THR A 188 -1.57 -14.35 12.66
C THR A 188 -2.48 -13.61 11.69
N PHE A 189 -2.33 -13.83 10.39
CA PHE A 189 -3.06 -13.13 9.34
C PHE A 189 -4.37 -13.82 8.91
N ARG A 190 -4.63 -15.03 9.40
CA ARG A 190 -5.86 -15.77 9.09
C ARG A 190 -7.12 -14.98 9.43
N GLY A 191 -8.00 -14.84 8.45
CA GLY A 191 -9.30 -14.17 8.64
C GLY A 191 -9.22 -12.65 8.52
N MET A 192 -8.13 -12.10 7.99
CA MET A 192 -7.98 -10.66 7.74
C MET A 192 -9.05 -10.08 6.82
N PHE A 193 -9.36 -10.74 5.69
CA PHE A 193 -10.48 -10.41 4.80
C PHE A 193 -11.82 -10.89 5.39
N GLN A 194 -11.83 -12.01 6.13
CA GLN A 194 -13.05 -12.52 6.78
C GLN A 194 -13.65 -11.51 7.76
N ILE A 195 -12.82 -10.83 8.57
CA ILE A 195 -13.26 -9.77 9.49
C ILE A 195 -13.99 -8.65 8.74
N VAL A 196 -13.53 -8.28 7.55
CA VAL A 196 -14.18 -7.26 6.72
C VAL A 196 -15.56 -7.74 6.26
N HIS A 197 -15.66 -8.99 5.81
CA HIS A 197 -16.92 -9.57 5.34
C HIS A 197 -17.95 -9.75 6.47
N GLU A 198 -17.52 -10.14 7.66
CA GLU A 198 -18.39 -10.24 8.85
C GLU A 198 -18.96 -8.90 9.28
N ASN A 199 -18.26 -7.80 8.97
CA ASN A 199 -18.68 -6.43 9.25
C ASN A 199 -19.19 -5.70 7.99
N ARG A 200 -19.59 -6.45 6.95
CA ARG A 200 -19.82 -5.89 5.62
C ARG A 200 -20.84 -4.77 5.56
N ASP A 201 -21.92 -4.83 6.32
CA ASP A 201 -22.99 -3.83 6.22
C ASP A 201 -22.48 -2.45 6.68
N LYS A 202 -21.79 -2.40 7.83
CA LYS A 202 -21.14 -1.18 8.34
C LYS A 202 -20.02 -0.70 7.43
N MET A 203 -19.24 -1.63 6.86
CA MET A 203 -18.13 -1.29 5.98
C MET A 203 -18.63 -0.69 4.65
N VAL A 204 -19.67 -1.29 4.04
CA VAL A 204 -20.29 -0.78 2.82
C VAL A 204 -20.87 0.61 3.05
N GLU A 205 -21.61 0.82 4.15
CA GLU A 205 -22.13 2.13 4.54
C GLU A 205 -21.00 3.17 4.65
N THR A 206 -19.93 2.86 5.38
CA THR A 206 -18.79 3.76 5.56
C THR A 206 -18.10 4.08 4.23
N LEU A 207 -17.89 3.07 3.37
CA LEU A 207 -17.29 3.26 2.05
C LEU A 207 -18.16 4.15 1.16
N ASP A 208 -19.47 3.98 1.19
CA ASP A 208 -20.41 4.75 0.39
C ASP A 208 -20.51 6.20 0.88
N GLU A 209 -20.42 6.47 2.19
CA GLU A 209 -20.35 7.82 2.75
C GLU A 209 -19.09 8.57 2.31
N VAL A 210 -17.93 7.92 2.43
CA VAL A 210 -16.64 8.48 2.00
C VAL A 210 -16.66 8.76 0.49
N ALA A 211 -17.11 7.79 -0.29
CA ALA A 211 -17.21 7.92 -1.75
C ALA A 211 -18.16 9.06 -2.16
N SER A 212 -19.35 9.12 -1.56
CA SER A 212 -20.35 10.15 -1.87
C SER A 212 -19.84 11.55 -1.53
N THR A 213 -19.08 11.70 -0.44
CA THR A 213 -18.45 12.98 -0.06
C THR A 213 -17.45 13.46 -1.11
N LEU A 214 -16.62 12.54 -1.63
CA LEU A 214 -15.67 12.82 -2.70
C LEU A 214 -16.37 13.13 -4.02
N VAL A 215 -17.37 12.34 -4.42
CA VAL A 215 -18.18 12.58 -5.62
C VAL A 215 -18.84 13.95 -5.57
N ALA A 216 -19.50 14.30 -4.46
CA ALA A 216 -20.14 15.60 -4.29
C ALA A 216 -19.14 16.76 -4.40
N SER A 217 -17.98 16.63 -3.74
CA SER A 217 -16.91 17.64 -3.80
C SER A 217 -16.38 17.82 -5.21
N LEU A 218 -16.01 16.73 -5.90
CA LEU A 218 -15.54 16.77 -7.28
C LEU A 218 -16.59 17.33 -8.23
N GLY A 219 -17.86 16.94 -8.03
CA GLY A 219 -19.02 17.44 -8.77
C GLY A 219 -19.15 18.96 -8.68
N ILE A 220 -18.98 19.55 -7.49
CA ILE A 220 -19.02 21.00 -7.29
C ILE A 220 -17.81 21.68 -7.94
N TYR A 221 -16.59 21.18 -7.68
CA TYR A 221 -15.38 21.86 -8.13
C TYR A 221 -15.20 21.82 -9.65
N ARG A 222 -15.52 20.69 -10.31
CA ARG A 222 -15.37 20.58 -11.77
C ARG A 222 -16.31 21.48 -12.57
N GLN A 223 -17.40 21.95 -11.95
CA GLN A 223 -18.31 22.93 -12.58
C GLN A 223 -17.74 24.36 -12.57
N ARG A 224 -16.70 24.63 -11.78
CA ARG A 224 -16.07 25.95 -11.70
C ARG A 224 -15.05 26.13 -12.82
N GLU A 225 -15.28 27.12 -13.69
CA GLU A 225 -14.36 27.46 -14.79
C GLU A 225 -12.90 27.68 -14.33
N PRO A 226 -12.62 28.41 -13.23
CA PRO A 226 -11.25 28.57 -12.75
C PRO A 226 -10.56 27.24 -12.42
N TYR A 227 -11.32 26.27 -11.91
CA TYR A 227 -10.79 24.95 -11.54
C TYR A 227 -10.45 24.12 -12.78
N ARG A 228 -11.34 24.10 -13.79
CA ARG A 228 -11.06 23.45 -15.08
C ARG A 228 -9.89 24.09 -15.82
N ARG A 229 -9.82 25.43 -15.83
CA ARG A 229 -8.70 26.15 -16.44
C ARG A 229 -7.38 25.80 -15.76
N LYS A 230 -7.37 25.71 -14.41
CA LYS A 230 -6.18 25.28 -13.65
C LYS A 230 -5.81 23.84 -14.00
N ALA A 231 -6.77 22.91 -14.04
CA ALA A 231 -6.51 21.54 -14.48
C ALA A 231 -5.92 21.54 -15.89
N LYS A 232 -6.53 22.21 -16.87
CA LYS A 232 -6.04 22.28 -18.25
C LYS A 232 -4.60 22.83 -18.35
N ALA A 233 -4.27 23.85 -17.58
CA ALA A 233 -2.96 24.51 -17.60
C ALA A 233 -1.88 23.86 -16.71
N ALA A 234 -2.25 22.86 -15.89
CA ALA A 234 -1.36 22.24 -14.91
C ALA A 234 -0.09 21.68 -15.57
N ARG A 235 1.07 22.06 -15.03
CA ARG A 235 2.39 21.52 -15.42
C ARG A 235 2.87 20.54 -14.36
N LEU A 236 3.80 19.67 -14.71
CA LEU A 236 4.34 18.69 -13.75
C LEU A 236 5.41 19.32 -12.83
N ASP A 237 5.90 20.52 -13.15
CA ASP A 237 6.96 21.25 -12.44
C ASP A 237 6.45 22.55 -11.78
N ASP A 238 5.15 22.66 -11.48
CA ASP A 238 4.51 23.89 -11.01
C ASP A 238 4.56 24.13 -9.50
N GLY A 239 5.50 23.48 -8.79
CA GLY A 239 5.73 23.64 -7.35
C GLY A 239 4.72 22.90 -6.46
N ARG A 240 3.78 22.14 -7.03
CA ARG A 240 2.95 21.19 -6.29
C ARG A 240 3.79 20.03 -5.77
N THR A 241 3.32 19.39 -4.70
CA THR A 241 3.92 18.12 -4.25
C THR A 241 3.67 17.02 -5.29
N ARG A 242 4.53 16.01 -5.30
CA ARG A 242 4.42 14.86 -6.20
C ARG A 242 3.04 14.20 -6.17
N GLN A 243 2.46 14.00 -4.98
CA GLN A 243 1.11 13.47 -4.85
C GLN A 243 0.02 14.38 -5.40
N GLN A 244 0.14 15.69 -5.22
CA GLN A 244 -0.80 16.65 -5.81
C GLN A 244 -0.73 16.65 -7.34
N ILE A 245 0.46 16.40 -7.90
CA ILE A 245 0.64 16.21 -9.34
C ILE A 245 -0.04 14.91 -9.77
N ILE A 246 0.31 13.76 -9.17
CA ILE A 246 -0.26 12.44 -9.51
C ILE A 246 -1.78 12.46 -9.38
N SER A 247 -2.33 12.90 -8.24
CA SER A 247 -3.78 12.99 -8.02
C SER A 247 -4.45 13.90 -9.04
N GLY A 248 -3.89 15.08 -9.30
CA GLY A 248 -4.42 16.01 -10.29
C GLY A 248 -4.41 15.46 -11.72
N GLU A 249 -3.41 14.66 -12.06
CA GLU A 249 -3.29 14.02 -13.37
C GLU A 249 -4.22 12.82 -13.53
N LEU A 250 -4.38 12.00 -12.49
CA LEU A 250 -5.35 10.90 -12.50
C LEU A 250 -6.79 11.43 -12.54
N LEU A 251 -7.08 12.56 -11.88
CA LEU A 251 -8.38 13.22 -11.91
C LEU A 251 -8.63 14.04 -13.17
N ARG A 252 -7.61 14.33 -13.98
CA ARG A 252 -7.65 15.35 -15.04
C ARG A 252 -8.83 15.15 -16.00
N GLU A 253 -9.04 13.92 -16.46
CA GLU A 253 -10.14 13.57 -17.36
C GLU A 253 -11.52 13.84 -16.72
N LEU A 254 -11.70 13.43 -15.46
CA LEU A 254 -12.94 13.63 -14.70
C LEU A 254 -13.25 15.10 -14.41
N ILE A 255 -12.20 15.93 -14.29
CA ILE A 255 -12.32 17.38 -14.10
C ILE A 255 -12.69 18.09 -15.41
N LEU A 256 -12.12 17.65 -16.53
CA LEU A 256 -12.30 18.30 -17.83
C LEU A 256 -13.57 17.85 -18.55
N ASP A 257 -14.00 16.61 -18.38
CA ASP A 257 -15.30 16.13 -18.87
C ASP A 257 -16.38 16.35 -17.80
N THR A 258 -17.08 17.48 -17.91
CA THR A 258 -18.16 17.84 -16.98
C THR A 258 -19.44 17.04 -17.18
N ASN A 259 -19.56 16.32 -18.30
CA ASN A 259 -20.77 15.57 -18.66
C ASN A 259 -20.70 14.11 -18.22
N ALA A 260 -19.49 13.54 -18.15
CA ALA A 260 -19.31 12.19 -17.61
C ALA A 260 -19.73 12.13 -16.12
N PRO A 261 -20.58 11.19 -15.70
CA PRO A 261 -20.87 10.98 -14.28
C PRO A 261 -19.60 10.53 -13.55
N ILE A 262 -19.45 10.94 -12.29
CA ILE A 262 -18.43 10.40 -11.38
C ILE A 262 -19.14 9.42 -10.46
N THR A 263 -18.69 8.19 -10.41
CA THR A 263 -19.30 7.13 -9.58
C THR A 263 -18.61 7.01 -8.22
N ASN A 264 -19.30 6.41 -7.24
CA ASN A 264 -18.70 6.10 -5.94
C ASN A 264 -17.50 5.14 -6.08
N ASN A 265 -17.53 4.20 -7.02
CA ASN A 265 -16.40 3.32 -7.29
C ASN A 265 -15.18 4.11 -7.77
N GLU A 266 -15.35 5.04 -8.72
CA GLU A 266 -14.25 5.91 -9.14
C GLU A 266 -13.69 6.76 -7.99
N ALA A 267 -14.53 7.22 -7.07
CA ALA A 267 -14.05 7.97 -5.91
C ALA A 267 -13.18 7.11 -4.97
N LEU A 268 -13.52 5.84 -4.77
CA LEU A 268 -12.75 4.94 -3.93
C LEU A 268 -11.47 4.46 -4.61
N ASP A 269 -11.56 4.13 -5.90
CA ASP A 269 -10.40 3.76 -6.70
C ASP A 269 -9.34 4.87 -6.71
N LEU A 270 -9.76 6.14 -6.79
CA LEU A 270 -8.84 7.27 -6.72
C LEU A 270 -7.98 7.23 -5.46
N MET A 271 -8.58 6.93 -4.31
CA MET A 271 -7.91 7.02 -3.01
C MET A 271 -6.75 6.04 -2.90
N HIS A 272 -6.90 4.83 -3.45
CA HIS A 272 -5.83 3.83 -3.43
C HIS A 272 -4.94 3.85 -4.67
N ALA A 273 -5.47 4.24 -5.85
CA ALA A 273 -4.70 4.35 -7.08
C ALA A 273 -3.60 5.42 -6.99
N VAL A 274 -3.83 6.54 -6.31
CA VAL A 274 -2.80 7.58 -6.12
C VAL A 274 -1.60 6.99 -5.38
N ASP A 275 -1.82 6.34 -4.24
CA ASP A 275 -0.75 5.75 -3.43
C ASP A 275 -0.04 4.61 -4.15
N ALA A 276 -0.81 3.75 -4.83
CA ALA A 276 -0.27 2.65 -5.61
C ALA A 276 0.66 3.15 -6.73
N VAL A 277 0.20 4.11 -7.54
CA VAL A 277 0.98 4.67 -8.66
C VAL A 277 2.21 5.41 -8.17
N ASP A 278 2.12 6.06 -7.01
CA ASP A 278 3.20 6.85 -6.45
C ASP A 278 4.31 6.00 -5.81
N CYS A 279 3.92 5.00 -5.02
CA CYS A 279 4.85 4.24 -4.17
C CYS A 279 5.38 2.96 -4.83
N CYS A 280 4.56 2.27 -5.64
CA CYS A 280 4.91 0.93 -6.13
C CYS A 280 5.77 0.95 -7.41
N ASP A 281 6.33 -0.22 -7.72
CA ASP A 281 7.01 -0.52 -8.97
C ASP A 281 6.04 -1.01 -10.04
N LEU A 282 5.15 -1.92 -9.68
CA LEU A 282 4.16 -2.54 -10.56
C LEU A 282 2.76 -2.42 -9.94
N VAL A 283 1.77 -2.01 -10.71
CA VAL A 283 0.39 -1.93 -10.24
C VAL A 283 -0.57 -2.57 -11.24
N LEU A 284 -1.52 -3.33 -10.73
CA LEU A 284 -2.61 -3.91 -11.51
C LEU A 284 -3.91 -3.21 -11.11
N LEU A 285 -4.35 -2.28 -11.95
CA LEU A 285 -5.50 -1.40 -11.73
C LEU A 285 -6.61 -1.71 -12.75
N ASP A 286 -7.81 -1.19 -12.49
CA ASP A 286 -8.87 -1.27 -13.48
C ASP A 286 -8.49 -0.56 -14.80
N LYS A 287 -9.31 -0.76 -15.83
CA LYS A 287 -9.08 -0.16 -17.15
C LYS A 287 -8.97 1.38 -17.09
N ALA A 288 -9.86 2.05 -16.36
CA ALA A 288 -9.94 3.50 -16.37
C ALA A 288 -8.70 4.11 -15.69
N TRP A 289 -8.29 3.55 -14.57
CA TRP A 289 -7.13 4.00 -13.79
C TRP A 289 -5.81 3.65 -14.46
N GLU A 290 -5.70 2.48 -15.09
CA GLU A 290 -4.54 2.15 -15.95
C GLU A 290 -4.39 3.18 -17.08
N ARG A 291 -5.48 3.52 -17.78
CA ARG A 291 -5.46 4.53 -18.86
C ARG A 291 -4.99 5.89 -18.34
N ARG A 292 -5.51 6.33 -17.18
CA ARG A 292 -5.13 7.61 -16.54
C ARG A 292 -3.66 7.62 -16.14
N ALA A 293 -3.15 6.53 -15.56
CA ALA A 293 -1.74 6.41 -15.21
C ALA A 293 -0.81 6.35 -16.45
N LYS A 294 -1.24 5.67 -17.53
CA LYS A 294 -0.53 5.70 -18.83
C LYS A 294 -0.47 7.10 -19.44
N ALA A 295 -1.55 7.89 -19.31
CA ALA A 295 -1.55 9.28 -19.74
C ALA A 295 -0.55 10.14 -18.94
N LEU A 296 -0.43 9.90 -17.63
CA LEU A 296 0.58 10.53 -16.79
C LEU A 296 2.01 10.14 -17.21
N HIS A 297 2.29 8.84 -17.40
CA HIS A 297 3.58 8.36 -17.95
C HIS A 297 3.97 9.07 -19.24
N LYS A 298 3.03 9.19 -20.17
CA LYS A 298 3.24 9.88 -21.44
C LYS A 298 3.63 11.35 -21.21
N ARG A 299 2.91 12.06 -20.34
CA ARG A 299 3.22 13.46 -20.02
C ARG A 299 4.56 13.64 -19.32
N ILE A 300 4.94 12.73 -18.43
CA ILE A 300 6.26 12.71 -17.78
C ILE A 300 7.35 12.65 -18.86
N ALA A 301 7.22 11.72 -19.81
CA ALA A 301 8.17 11.57 -20.91
C ALA A 301 8.21 12.80 -21.84
N GLU A 302 7.04 13.33 -22.23
CA GLU A 302 6.93 14.50 -23.11
C GLU A 302 7.52 15.78 -22.50
N THR A 303 7.47 15.92 -21.18
CA THR A 303 8.00 17.08 -20.45
C THR A 303 9.40 16.86 -19.90
N ASN A 304 9.97 15.67 -20.10
CA ASN A 304 11.24 15.26 -19.51
C ASN A 304 11.31 15.51 -17.98
N THR A 305 10.19 15.26 -17.29
CA THR A 305 10.11 15.42 -15.83
C THR A 305 10.70 14.18 -15.16
N ASP A 306 11.60 14.36 -14.19
CA ASP A 306 12.07 13.25 -13.35
C ASP A 306 11.00 12.91 -12.31
N MET A 307 10.11 11.99 -12.65
CA MET A 307 9.01 11.55 -11.78
C MET A 307 8.73 10.06 -12.01
N PRO A 308 9.50 9.15 -11.40
CA PRO A 308 9.30 7.71 -11.60
C PRO A 308 8.00 7.26 -10.94
N ILE A 309 7.00 6.84 -11.71
CA ILE A 309 5.74 6.26 -11.20
C ILE A 309 5.68 4.77 -11.54
N ALA A 310 4.73 4.04 -10.97
CA ALA A 310 4.61 2.60 -11.18
C ALA A 310 4.30 2.22 -12.64
N GLN A 311 4.80 1.08 -13.11
CA GLN A 311 4.31 0.48 -14.34
C GLN A 311 2.89 -0.07 -14.12
N CYS A 312 1.93 0.41 -14.91
CA CYS A 312 0.52 0.12 -14.72
C CYS A 312 0.00 -0.88 -15.76
N PHE A 313 -0.71 -1.88 -15.26
CA PHE A 313 -1.37 -2.95 -16.02
C PHE A 313 -2.87 -2.95 -15.71
N SER A 314 -3.67 -3.56 -16.59
CA SER A 314 -5.07 -3.90 -16.31
C SER A 314 -5.42 -5.29 -16.83
N MET A 315 -6.66 -5.74 -16.62
CA MET A 315 -7.11 -7.04 -17.15
C MET A 315 -7.07 -7.15 -18.69
N ARG A 316 -6.97 -6.03 -19.42
CA ARG A 316 -7.06 -6.01 -20.88
C ARG A 316 -5.88 -6.69 -21.55
N ASN A 317 -6.14 -7.33 -22.69
CA ASN A 317 -5.12 -7.88 -23.58
C ASN A 317 -4.11 -8.79 -22.87
N GLY A 318 -4.56 -9.55 -21.85
CA GLY A 318 -3.67 -10.40 -21.05
C GLY A 318 -2.85 -9.66 -20.02
N GLY A 319 -3.24 -8.46 -19.58
CA GLY A 319 -2.38 -7.66 -18.70
C GLY A 319 -2.16 -8.23 -17.29
N ILE A 320 -2.95 -9.21 -16.81
CA ILE A 320 -2.59 -10.01 -15.62
C ILE A 320 -1.33 -10.84 -15.91
N GLU A 321 -1.27 -11.49 -17.06
CA GLU A 321 -0.12 -12.27 -17.51
C GLU A 321 1.11 -11.38 -17.70
N GLU A 322 0.93 -10.20 -18.29
CA GLU A 322 2.02 -9.23 -18.47
C GLU A 322 2.52 -8.68 -17.12
N PHE A 323 1.63 -8.42 -16.17
CA PHE A 323 1.96 -8.02 -14.82
C PHE A 323 2.78 -9.10 -14.10
N LEU A 324 2.31 -10.35 -14.13
CA LEU A 324 3.02 -11.48 -13.53
C LEU A 324 4.38 -11.68 -14.19
N ALA A 325 4.47 -11.61 -15.52
CA ALA A 325 5.73 -11.70 -16.25
C ALA A 325 6.69 -10.54 -15.92
N ALA A 326 6.18 -9.34 -15.67
CA ALA A 326 7.00 -8.19 -15.24
C ALA A 326 7.57 -8.42 -13.83
N LEU A 327 6.74 -8.89 -12.89
CA LEU A 327 7.16 -9.27 -11.56
C LEU A 327 8.21 -10.42 -11.60
N GLU A 328 7.92 -11.46 -12.37
CA GLU A 328 8.79 -12.62 -12.53
C GLU A 328 10.13 -12.27 -13.17
N ARG A 329 10.22 -11.22 -14.00
CA ARG A 329 11.46 -10.76 -14.63
C ARG A 329 12.19 -9.67 -13.83
N TRP A 330 11.60 -9.17 -12.75
CA TRP A 330 12.19 -8.09 -11.96
C TRP A 330 13.62 -8.44 -11.53
N PRO A 331 14.62 -7.54 -11.63
CA PRO A 331 15.99 -7.89 -11.28
C PRO A 331 16.09 -8.48 -9.86
N VAL A 332 16.76 -9.63 -9.71
CA VAL A 332 17.08 -10.12 -8.35
C VAL A 332 18.05 -9.13 -7.75
N SER A 333 17.70 -8.57 -6.60
CA SER A 333 18.61 -7.79 -5.78
C SER A 333 19.85 -8.65 -5.49
N SER A 334 20.95 -8.40 -6.21
CA SER A 334 22.22 -9.06 -5.92
C SER A 334 22.61 -8.71 -4.48
N PRO A 335 23.13 -9.65 -3.68
CA PRO A 335 23.78 -9.27 -2.44
C PRO A 335 24.87 -8.25 -2.80
N LEU A 336 24.79 -7.04 -2.25
CA LEU A 336 25.80 -6.00 -2.44
C LEU A 336 27.21 -6.62 -2.26
N PRO A 337 28.18 -6.30 -3.14
CA PRO A 337 29.53 -6.83 -3.03
C PRO A 337 30.10 -6.61 -1.62
N THR A 338 30.66 -7.67 -1.03
CA THR A 338 31.19 -7.71 0.34
C THR A 338 32.53 -6.97 0.49
N HIS A 339 32.79 -5.95 -0.32
CA HIS A 339 34.04 -5.21 -0.30
C HIS A 339 33.77 -3.75 0.04
N LEU A 340 33.77 -3.48 1.34
CA LEU A 340 34.34 -2.30 1.98
C LEU A 340 34.47 -2.66 3.46
N ALA A 341 35.58 -3.33 3.79
CA ALA A 341 36.09 -3.53 5.14
C ALA A 341 37.15 -2.47 5.43
#